data_AF-A0A7G9QKA7-F1
#
_entry.id   AF-A0A7G9QKA7-F1
#
_cell.length_a   1.000
_cell.length_b   1.000
_cell.length_c   1.000
_cell.angle_alpha   90.00
_cell.angle_beta   90.00
_cell.angle_gamma   90.00
#
_symmetry.space_group_name_H-M   'P 1'
#
loop_
_entity.id
_entity.type
_entity.pdbx_description
1 polymer ?
#
loop_
_entity_poly.entity_id
_entity_poly.type
_entity_poly.pdbx_seq_one_letter_code
_entity_poly.pdbx_strand_id
1 'polypeptide(L)'
;MDPNIVTLNLINYIGDYDYYNALTDVNSDKHPKSFTKLSEIRERNKRHITELFPNVKFRDGKNQLLAVGLFKDEVKARVETLSKKEIEDYLDTFKKDAKKIERLYKKVRK
;
A
#
# COMPACT_ATOMS: atom_id res chain seq x y z
N MET A 1 -8.75 5.83 19.68
CA MET A 1 -7.53 5.27 19.02
C MET A 1 -6.67 6.47 18.68
N ASP A 2 -5.36 6.44 18.95
CA ASP A 2 -4.49 7.62 18.70
C ASP A 2 -4.29 7.81 17.19
N PRO A 3 -4.66 8.97 16.61
CA PRO A 3 -4.51 9.23 15.17
C PRO A 3 -3.07 9.16 14.66
N ASN A 4 -2.08 9.49 15.49
CA ASN A 4 -0.67 9.40 15.11
C ASN A 4 -0.24 7.95 14.96
N ILE A 5 -0.69 7.07 15.87
CA ILE A 5 -0.42 5.62 15.80
C ILE A 5 -1.08 5.02 14.55
N VAL A 6 -2.32 5.40 14.26
CA VAL A 6 -3.05 4.94 13.07
C VAL A 6 -2.36 5.39 11.79
N THR A 7 -1.99 6.67 11.73
CA THR A 7 -1.24 7.26 10.61
C THR A 7 0.04 6.47 10.37
N LEU A 8 0.84 6.23 11.41
CA LEU A 8 2.08 5.47 11.30
C LEU A 8 1.83 4.05 10.77
N ASN A 9 0.80 3.35 11.27
CA ASN A 9 0.48 2.00 10.82
C ASN A 9 0.07 1.95 9.34
N LEU A 10 -0.75 2.89 8.87
CA LEU A 10 -1.16 2.96 7.47
C LEU A 10 0.05 3.21 6.56
N ILE A 11 0.90 4.17 6.94
CA ILE A 11 2.12 4.50 6.19
C ILE A 11 3.05 3.29 6.13
N ASN A 12 3.22 2.56 7.24
CA ASN A 12 4.02 1.34 7.28
C ASN A 12 3.47 0.27 6.32
N TYR A 13 2.17 0.01 6.29
CA TYR A 13 1.60 -0.96 5.36
C TYR A 13 1.72 -0.55 3.89
N ILE A 14 1.61 0.74 3.59
CA ILE A 14 1.86 1.27 2.24
C ILE A 14 3.33 1.07 1.86
N GLY A 15 4.26 1.34 2.78
CA GLY A 15 5.70 1.12 2.60
C GLY A 15 6.04 -0.35 2.39
N ASP A 16 5.51 -1.25 3.22
CA ASP A 16 5.68 -2.69 3.10
C ASP A 16 5.17 -3.19 1.73
N TYR A 17 3.98 -2.73 1.34
CA TYR A 17 3.42 -3.07 0.04
C TYR A 17 4.35 -2.63 -1.09
N ASP A 18 4.82 -1.38 -1.07
CA ASP A 18 5.67 -0.83 -2.12
C ASP A 18 7.00 -1.58 -2.24
N TYR A 19 7.63 -1.86 -1.11
CA TYR A 19 8.87 -2.63 -1.04
C TYR A 19 8.71 -4.02 -1.67
N TYR A 20 7.70 -4.79 -1.26
CA TYR A 20 7.47 -6.12 -1.83
C TYR A 20 7.01 -6.07 -3.28
N ASN A 21 6.29 -5.01 -3.69
CA ASN A 21 5.93 -4.82 -5.09
C ASN A 21 7.16 -4.64 -5.97
N ALA A 22 8.12 -3.81 -5.55
CA ALA A 22 9.39 -3.62 -6.28
C ALA A 22 10.19 -4.92 -6.35
N LEU A 23 10.31 -5.65 -5.24
CA LEU A 23 10.98 -6.96 -5.22
C LEU A 23 10.30 -7.99 -6.11
N THR A 24 8.96 -7.99 -6.16
CA THR A 24 8.21 -8.92 -7.02
C THR A 24 8.39 -8.58 -8.49
N ASP A 25 8.39 -7.30 -8.84
CA ASP A 25 8.56 -6.82 -10.22
C ASP A 25 9.88 -7.31 -10.82
N VAL A 26 10.99 -7.11 -10.11
CA VAL A 26 12.33 -7.54 -10.52
C VAL A 26 12.43 -9.06 -10.74
N ASN A 27 11.61 -9.85 -10.03
CA ASN A 27 11.59 -11.31 -10.15
C ASN A 27 10.48 -11.85 -11.07
N SER A 28 9.65 -10.97 -11.65
CA SER A 28 8.44 -11.37 -12.38
C SER A 28 8.72 -11.87 -13.80
N ASP A 29 9.82 -11.44 -14.43
CA ASP A 29 10.23 -11.84 -15.78
C ASP A 29 10.45 -13.36 -15.94
N LYS A 30 10.68 -14.08 -14.84
CA LYS A 30 10.87 -15.53 -14.83
C LYS A 30 9.55 -16.33 -14.72
N HIS A 31 8.41 -15.68 -14.46
CA HIS A 31 7.14 -16.35 -14.15
C HIS A 31 5.91 -15.63 -14.75
N PRO A 32 5.49 -15.94 -15.99
CA PRO A 32 4.41 -15.21 -16.68
C PRO A 32 3.05 -15.26 -15.97
N LYS A 33 2.69 -16.37 -15.29
CA LYS A 33 1.44 -16.45 -14.49
C LYS A 33 1.46 -15.53 -13.26
N SER A 34 2.65 -15.17 -12.77
CA SER A 34 2.81 -14.24 -11.65
C SER A 34 2.57 -12.79 -12.09
N PHE A 35 2.74 -12.48 -13.37
CA PHE A 35 2.52 -11.14 -13.93
C PHE A 35 1.03 -10.74 -13.89
N THR A 36 0.12 -11.64 -14.29
CA THR A 36 -1.33 -11.39 -14.20
C THR A 36 -1.74 -11.11 -12.75
N LYS A 37 -1.24 -11.93 -11.81
CA LYS A 37 -1.56 -11.78 -10.38
C LYS A 37 -0.95 -10.52 -9.75
N LEU A 38 0.24 -10.12 -10.19
CA LEU A 38 0.89 -8.88 -9.76
C LEU A 38 0.06 -7.67 -10.20
N SER A 39 -0.39 -7.65 -11.45
CA SER A 39 -1.25 -6.60 -11.99
C SER A 39 -2.58 -6.46 -11.21
N GLU A 40 -3.25 -7.58 -10.93
CA GLU A 40 -4.48 -7.59 -10.11
C GLU A 40 -4.27 -7.03 -8.70
N ILE A 41 -3.13 -7.35 -8.07
CA ILE A 41 -2.80 -6.84 -6.74
C ILE A 41 -2.51 -5.33 -6.80
N ARG A 42 -1.80 -4.86 -7.84
CA ARG A 42 -1.52 -3.43 -8.09
C ARG A 42 -2.78 -2.62 -8.26
N GLU A 43 -3.68 -3.05 -9.12
CA GLU A 43 -4.94 -2.34 -9.37
C GLU A 43 -5.81 -2.28 -8.12
N ARG A 44 -5.88 -3.37 -7.35
CA ARG A 44 -6.61 -3.39 -6.09
C ARG A 44 -6.02 -2.40 -5.07
N ASN A 45 -4.70 -2.44 -4.86
CA ASN A 45 -4.06 -1.55 -3.89
C ASN A 45 -4.20 -0.08 -4.29
N LYS A 46 -4.03 0.24 -5.58
CA LYS A 46 -4.25 1.58 -6.13
C LYS A 46 -5.66 2.06 -5.84
N ARG A 47 -6.67 1.21 -6.05
CA ARG A 47 -8.07 1.55 -5.74
C ARG A 47 -8.25 1.88 -4.25
N HIS A 48 -7.77 1.02 -3.34
CA HIS A 48 -7.90 1.25 -1.90
C HIS A 48 -7.19 2.54 -1.45
N ILE A 49 -6.00 2.84 -2.00
CA ILE A 49 -5.29 4.11 -1.74
C ILE A 49 -6.15 5.29 -2.20
N THR A 50 -6.64 5.29 -3.44
CA THR A 50 -7.41 6.40 -3.99
C THR A 50 -8.76 6.60 -3.27
N GLU A 51 -9.43 5.51 -2.88
CA GLU A 51 -10.69 5.58 -2.13
C GLU A 51 -10.50 6.25 -0.77
N LEU A 52 -9.42 5.91 -0.05
CA LEU A 52 -9.16 6.49 1.26
C LEU A 52 -8.56 7.90 1.15
N PHE A 53 -7.66 8.10 0.20
CA PHE A 53 -6.80 9.28 0.07
C PHE A 53 -6.86 9.87 -1.35
N PRO A 54 -8.02 10.38 -1.81
CA PRO A 54 -8.23 10.77 -3.20
C PRO A 54 -7.33 11.92 -3.67
N ASN A 55 -6.90 12.78 -2.74
CA ASN A 55 -6.12 13.99 -3.02
C ASN A 55 -4.67 13.91 -2.53
N VAL A 56 -4.22 12.74 -2.06
CA VAL A 56 -2.87 12.57 -1.52
C VAL A 56 -1.98 11.99 -2.60
N LYS A 57 -0.87 12.66 -2.86
CA LYS A 57 0.13 12.15 -3.79
C LYS A 57 1.10 11.24 -3.04
N PHE A 58 1.02 9.93 -3.30
CA PHE A 58 1.95 8.95 -2.72
C PHE A 58 3.15 8.65 -3.61
N ARG A 59 3.05 8.88 -4.92
CA ARG A 59 4.06 8.44 -5.88
C ARG A 59 4.57 9.58 -6.74
N ASP A 60 5.84 9.49 -7.13
CA ASP A 60 6.47 10.43 -8.06
C ASP A 60 6.14 10.10 -9.53
N GLY A 61 6.72 10.86 -10.47
CA GLY A 61 6.52 10.65 -11.90
C GLY A 61 7.11 9.34 -12.44
N LYS A 62 7.94 8.64 -11.65
CA LYS A 62 8.51 7.32 -11.94
C LYS A 62 7.77 6.20 -11.19
N ASN A 63 6.61 6.51 -10.61
CA ASN A 63 5.81 5.58 -9.82
C ASN A 63 6.51 5.07 -8.54
N GLN A 64 7.52 5.78 -8.04
CA GLN A 64 8.21 5.46 -6.77
C GLN A 64 7.46 6.08 -5.60
N LEU A 65 7.39 5.39 -4.45
CA LEU A 65 6.80 5.96 -3.23
C LEU A 65 7.60 7.20 -2.80
N LEU A 66 6.89 8.29 -2.54
CA LEU A 66 7.47 9.53 -2.05
C LEU A 66 8.00 9.37 -0.62
N ALA A 67 8.89 10.27 -0.21
CA ALA A 67 9.32 10.31 1.18
C ALA A 67 8.12 10.56 2.10
N VAL A 68 8.06 9.85 3.24
CA VAL A 68 6.94 9.94 4.21
C VAL A 68 6.63 11.38 4.60
N GLY A 69 7.65 12.22 4.75
CA GLY A 69 7.50 13.64 5.08
C GLY A 69 6.64 14.44 4.09
N LEU A 70 6.47 13.97 2.85
CA LEU A 70 5.73 14.67 1.80
C LEU A 70 4.21 14.41 1.82
N PHE A 71 3.74 13.35 2.49
CA PHE A 71 2.31 13.00 2.54
C PHE A 71 1.78 12.69 3.95
N LYS A 72 2.65 12.57 4.97
CA LYS A 72 2.24 12.17 6.33
C LYS A 72 1.14 13.04 6.92
N ASP A 73 1.18 14.35 6.66
CA ASP A 73 0.25 15.30 7.26
C ASP A 73 -1.12 15.21 6.58
N GLU A 74 -1.15 14.94 5.28
CA GLU A 74 -2.38 14.70 4.52
C GLU A 74 -3.03 13.36 4.93
N VAL A 75 -2.23 12.31 5.15
CA VAL A 75 -2.70 11.04 5.69
C VAL A 75 -3.30 11.23 7.08
N LYS A 76 -2.60 11.98 7.96
CA LYS A 76 -3.07 12.26 9.31
C LYS A 76 -4.38 13.04 9.30
N ALA A 77 -4.45 14.11 8.52
CA ALA A 77 -5.66 14.92 8.37
C ALA A 77 -6.84 14.07 7.91
N ARG A 78 -6.62 13.14 6.97
CA ARG A 78 -7.67 12.20 6.55
C ARG A 78 -8.09 11.27 7.67
N VAL A 79 -7.14 10.66 8.38
CA VAL A 79 -7.43 9.74 9.50
C VAL A 79 -8.26 10.41 10.59
N GLU A 80 -7.99 11.67 10.90
CA GLU A 80 -8.74 12.45 11.92
C GLU A 80 -10.21 12.69 11.54
N THR A 81 -10.57 12.57 10.26
CA THR A 81 -11.98 12.69 9.78
C THR A 81 -12.76 11.38 9.81
N LEU A 82 -12.11 10.24 10.07
CA LEU A 82 -12.73 8.92 9.96
C LEU A 82 -13.29 8.44 11.31
N SER A 83 -14.39 7.70 11.24
CA SER A 83 -14.87 6.95 12.40
C SER A 83 -13.90 5.82 12.76
N LYS A 84 -13.96 5.36 14.01
CA LYS A 84 -13.16 4.23 14.49
C LYS A 84 -13.35 2.97 13.63
N LYS A 85 -14.58 2.69 13.20
CA LYS A 85 -14.90 1.51 12.38
C LYS A 85 -14.23 1.61 11.01
N GLU A 86 -14.32 2.76 10.36
CA GLU A 86 -13.65 2.99 9.08
C GLU A 86 -12.13 2.84 9.21
N ILE A 87 -11.53 3.38 10.27
CA ILE A 87 -10.10 3.23 10.56
C ILE A 87 -9.71 1.75 10.65
N GLU A 88 -10.46 0.95 11.40
CA GLU A 88 -10.20 -0.49 11.57
C GLU A 88 -10.33 -1.24 10.24
N ASP A 89 -11.37 -0.95 9.46
CA ASP A 89 -11.60 -1.57 8.14
C ASP A 89 -10.47 -1.24 7.15
N TYR A 90 -10.01 0.02 7.14
CA TYR A 90 -8.89 0.43 6.29
C TYR A 90 -7.57 -0.20 6.76
N LEU A 91 -7.26 -0.18 8.05
CA LEU A 91 -6.05 -0.81 8.59
C LEU A 91 -5.96 -2.30 8.19
N ASP A 92 -7.07 -3.04 8.30
CA ASP A 92 -7.11 -4.44 7.88
C ASP A 92 -6.93 -4.59 6.35
N THR A 93 -7.55 -3.70 5.57
CA THR A 93 -7.41 -3.68 4.11
C THR A 93 -5.95 -3.48 3.67
N PHE A 94 -5.27 -2.45 4.17
CA PHE A 94 -3.87 -2.17 3.82
C PHE A 94 -2.93 -3.28 4.30
N LYS A 95 -3.17 -3.81 5.51
CA LYS A 95 -2.43 -4.98 6.03
C LYS A 95 -2.59 -6.21 5.12
N LYS A 96 -3.81 -6.47 4.63
CA LYS A 96 -4.09 -7.59 3.72
C LYS A 96 -3.39 -7.42 2.38
N ASP A 97 -3.36 -6.21 1.83
CA ASP A 97 -2.67 -5.94 0.57
C ASP A 97 -1.15 -6.14 0.71
N ALA A 98 -0.53 -5.58 1.75
CA ALA A 98 0.89 -5.79 2.06
C ALA A 98 1.23 -7.29 2.16
N LYS A 99 0.42 -8.06 2.92
CA LYS A 99 0.59 -9.52 3.04
C LYS A 99 0.40 -10.26 1.71
N LYS A 100 -0.49 -9.80 0.83
CA LYS A 100 -0.74 -10.45 -0.47
C LYS A 100 0.46 -10.30 -1.39
N ILE A 101 1.05 -9.11 -1.48
CA ILE A 101 2.23 -8.88 -2.32
C ILE A 101 3.47 -9.57 -1.74
N GLU A 102 3.65 -9.58 -0.41
CA GLU A 102 4.70 -10.36 0.26
C GLU A 102 4.61 -11.85 -0.07
N ARG A 103 3.39 -12.43 -0.01
CA ARG A 103 3.16 -13.83 -0.38
C ARG A 103 3.45 -14.10 -1.85
N LEU A 104 3.16 -13.14 -2.73
CA LEU A 104 3.49 -13.27 -4.16
C LEU A 104 5.01 -13.25 -4.35
N TYR A 105 5.72 -12.30 -3.73
CA TYR A 105 7.18 -12.25 -3.72
C TYR A 105 7.80 -13.59 -3.28
N LYS A 106 7.34 -14.13 -2.14
CA LYS A 106 7.80 -15.43 -1.62
C LYS A 106 7.58 -16.59 -2.58
N LYS A 107 6.59 -16.51 -3.48
CA LYS A 107 6.31 -17.52 -4.50
C LYS A 107 7.18 -17.38 -5.73
N VAL A 108 7.52 -16.16 -6.15
CA VAL A 108 8.38 -15.92 -7.33
C VAL A 108 9.88 -16.06 -7.01
N ARG A 109 10.26 -15.97 -5.73
CA ARG A 109 11.64 -16.21 -5.29
C ARG A 109 11.99 -17.70 -5.20
N LYS A 110 10.99 -18.57 -4.97
CA LYS A 110 11.18 -20.03 -4.85
C LYS A 110 11.16 -20.67 -6.22
#